data_AF-A0A6L3X624-F1
#
_entry.id   AF-A0A6L3X624-F1
#
_cell.length_a   1.000
_cell.length_b   1.000
_cell.length_c   1.000
_cell.angle_alpha   90.00
_cell.angle_beta   90.00
_cell.angle_gamma   90.00
#
_symmetry.space_group_name_H-M   'P 1'
#
loop_
_entity.id
_entity.type
_entity.pdbx_description
1 polymer ?
#
loop_
_entity_poly.entity_id
_entity_poly.type
_entity_poly.pdbx_seq_one_letter_code
_entity_poly.pdbx_strand_id
1 'polypeptide(L)'
;YWAAEDRIGRHYRWQPFDRGLHMLVGEENWRGAQYIRSWLRGLSHYLYLDEPRTARIVAEPRFDNQRLFRHLASAGFDTVKEFDFPHKRSRLIMSERHHFFHEVEL
;
A
#
# COMPACT_ATOMS: atom_id res chain seq x y z
N TYR A 1 7.28 -6.70 -3.04
CA TYR A 1 8.20 -6.69 -4.20
C TYR A 1 8.99 -5.38 -4.21
N TRP A 2 10.00 -5.21 -5.05
CA TRP A 2 10.70 -3.93 -5.22
C TRP A 2 9.94 -3.05 -6.22
N ALA A 3 9.48 -1.87 -5.79
CA ALA A 3 8.63 -1.04 -6.63
C ALA A 3 9.35 -0.51 -7.89
N ALA A 4 10.67 -0.27 -7.78
CA ALA A 4 11.52 0.14 -8.89
C ALA A 4 11.61 -0.90 -10.02
N GLU A 5 11.44 -2.18 -9.70
CA GLU A 5 11.52 -3.31 -10.64
C GLU A 5 10.16 -3.68 -11.23
N ASP A 6 9.07 -3.10 -10.72
CA ASP A 6 7.71 -3.35 -11.18
C ASP A 6 7.20 -2.24 -12.11
N ARG A 7 6.09 -2.50 -12.81
CA ARG A 7 5.41 -1.55 -13.70
C ARG A 7 5.01 -0.26 -12.97
N ILE A 8 4.69 -0.32 -11.68
CA ILE A 8 4.36 0.87 -10.88
C ILE A 8 5.51 1.89 -10.86
N GLY A 9 6.77 1.46 -10.93
CA GLY A 9 7.95 2.33 -10.93
C GLY A 9 7.99 3.32 -12.11
N ARG A 10 7.26 3.06 -13.20
CA ARG A 10 7.15 4.01 -14.33
C ARG A 10 6.22 5.18 -14.04
N HIS A 11 5.42 5.10 -12.97
CA HIS A 11 4.37 6.06 -12.69
C HIS A 11 4.72 7.01 -11.55
N TYR A 12 5.87 6.91 -10.91
CA TYR A 12 6.32 7.87 -9.91
C TYR A 12 7.85 7.87 -9.77
N ARG A 13 8.40 8.88 -9.10
CA ARG A 13 9.84 8.95 -8.81
C ARG A 13 10.15 8.04 -7.61
N TRP A 14 10.42 6.78 -7.90
CA TRP A 14 10.76 5.77 -6.91
C TRP A 14 12.10 6.05 -6.21
N GLN A 15 12.27 5.49 -5.02
CA GLN A 15 13.55 5.39 -4.32
C GLN A 15 14.06 3.94 -4.31
N PRO A 16 15.38 3.71 -4.14
CA PRO A 16 15.98 2.38 -4.30
C PRO A 16 15.41 1.26 -3.39
N PHE A 17 14.74 1.61 -2.30
CA PHE A 17 14.17 0.67 -1.33
C PHE A 17 12.65 0.78 -1.20
N ASP A 18 11.97 1.41 -2.16
CA ASP A 18 10.51 1.44 -2.14
C ASP A 18 9.97 0.01 -2.33
N ARG A 19 9.10 -0.42 -1.40
CA ARG A 19 8.47 -1.74 -1.44
C ARG A 19 7.05 -1.62 -1.98
N GLY A 20 6.67 -2.56 -2.84
CA GLY A 20 5.30 -2.69 -3.30
C GLY A 20 4.51 -3.76 -2.56
N LEU A 21 3.22 -3.53 -2.37
CA LEU A 21 2.27 -4.42 -1.67
C LEU A 21 1.06 -4.76 -2.55
N HIS A 22 0.93 -6.03 -2.93
CA HIS A 22 -0.33 -6.61 -3.43
C HIS A 22 -0.84 -7.66 -2.45
N MET A 23 -2.15 -7.66 -2.22
CA MET A 23 -2.78 -8.61 -1.32
C MET A 23 -4.16 -8.99 -1.84
N LEU A 24 -4.51 -10.26 -1.65
CA LEU A 24 -5.83 -10.80 -1.88
C LEU A 24 -6.19 -11.72 -0.71
N VAL A 25 -7.38 -11.53 -0.13
CA VAL A 25 -7.93 -12.41 0.90
C VAL A 25 -9.06 -13.21 0.26
N GLY A 26 -8.83 -14.50 0.05
CA GLY A 26 -9.81 -15.39 -0.59
C GLY A 26 -10.96 -15.82 0.35
N GLU A 27 -10.62 -16.14 1.59
CA GLU A 27 -11.57 -16.68 2.57
C GLU A 27 -12.58 -15.60 3.03
N GLU A 28 -13.86 -15.91 2.95
CA GLU A 28 -14.95 -14.97 3.24
C GLU A 28 -14.96 -14.50 4.69
N ASN A 29 -14.67 -15.41 5.61
CA ASN A 29 -14.68 -15.13 7.05
C ASN A 29 -13.60 -14.14 7.50
N TRP A 30 -12.58 -13.91 6.67
CA TRP A 30 -11.45 -13.00 6.94
C TRP A 30 -11.47 -11.74 6.06
N ARG A 31 -12.56 -11.52 5.32
CA ARG A 31 -12.84 -10.28 4.61
C ARG A 31 -13.61 -9.31 5.51
N GLY A 32 -13.45 -8.01 5.27
CA GLY A 32 -14.22 -6.98 5.95
C GLY A 32 -13.39 -5.84 6.54
N ALA A 33 -14.08 -4.82 7.03
CA ALA A 33 -13.49 -3.58 7.51
C ALA A 33 -12.58 -3.78 8.72
N GLN A 34 -12.87 -4.75 9.60
CA GLN A 34 -12.00 -5.04 10.74
C GLN A 34 -10.68 -5.69 10.33
N TYR A 35 -10.69 -6.58 9.33
CA TYR A 35 -9.49 -7.33 8.95
C TYR A 35 -8.59 -6.54 8.01
N ILE A 36 -9.15 -5.76 7.08
CA ILE A 36 -8.35 -5.04 6.08
C ILE A 36 -7.35 -4.08 6.73
N ARG A 37 -7.72 -3.42 7.84
CA ARG A 37 -6.81 -2.55 8.59
C ARG A 37 -5.68 -3.36 9.20
N SER A 38 -6.00 -4.45 9.90
CA SER A 38 -5.00 -5.34 10.51
C SER A 38 -4.06 -5.92 9.48
N TRP A 39 -4.57 -6.35 8.32
CA TRP A 39 -3.75 -6.86 7.23
C TRP A 39 -2.81 -5.79 6.66
N LEU A 40 -3.33 -4.60 6.33
CA LEU A 40 -2.50 -3.51 5.80
C LEU A 40 -1.43 -3.09 6.81
N ARG A 41 -1.79 -2.93 8.09
CA ARG A 41 -0.86 -2.55 9.14
C ARG A 41 0.18 -3.63 9.41
N GLY A 42 -0.23 -4.88 9.58
CA GLY A 42 0.66 -6.00 9.87
C GLY A 42 1.66 -6.25 8.74
N LEU A 43 1.20 -6.26 7.48
CA LEU A 43 2.09 -6.43 6.33
C LEU A 43 3.01 -5.23 6.13
N SER A 44 2.52 -4.01 6.34
CA SER A 44 3.36 -2.81 6.26
C SER A 44 4.44 -2.79 7.33
N HIS A 45 4.08 -3.15 8.56
CA HIS A 45 5.02 -3.29 9.67
C HIS A 45 6.10 -4.33 9.34
N TYR A 46 5.71 -5.51 8.86
CA TYR A 46 6.65 -6.53 8.41
C TYR A 46 7.60 -5.99 7.33
N LEU A 47 7.08 -5.35 6.28
CA LEU A 47 7.90 -4.80 5.19
C LEU A 47 8.92 -3.75 5.66
N TYR A 48 8.54 -2.92 6.63
CA TYR A 48 9.45 -1.94 7.23
C TYR A 48 10.52 -2.57 8.13
N LEU A 49 10.25 -3.72 8.75
CA LEU A 49 11.24 -4.41 9.59
C LEU A 49 12.18 -5.30 8.76
N ASP A 50 11.65 -5.95 7.73
CA ASP A 50 12.38 -6.86 6.83
C ASP A 50 13.54 -6.15 6.09
N GLU A 51 13.31 -4.91 5.64
CA GLU A 51 14.34 -4.04 5.07
C GLU A 51 14.31 -2.66 5.74
N PRO A 52 15.22 -2.37 6.68
CA PRO A 52 15.26 -1.11 7.43
C PRO A 52 15.42 0.15 6.57
N ARG A 53 15.98 0.03 5.35
CA ARG A 53 16.13 1.16 4.42
C ARG A 53 14.83 1.49 3.67
N THR A 54 13.81 0.64 3.77
CA THR A 54 12.47 0.91 3.20
C THR A 54 11.87 2.13 3.90
N ALA A 55 11.82 3.25 3.17
CA ALA A 55 11.19 4.48 3.62
C ALA A 55 9.72 4.59 3.19
N ARG A 56 9.33 3.86 2.13
CA ARG A 56 8.00 3.95 1.53
C ARG A 56 7.48 2.59 1.11
N ILE A 57 6.19 2.38 1.32
CA ILE A 57 5.43 1.26 0.76
C ILE A 57 4.42 1.81 -0.22
N VAL A 58 4.32 1.23 -1.42
CA VAL A 58 3.39 1.66 -2.46
C VAL A 58 2.44 0.55 -2.89
N ALA A 59 1.28 0.93 -3.38
CA ALA A 59 0.37 0.02 -4.05
C ALA A 59 -0.47 0.74 -5.12
N GLU A 60 -1.08 -0.04 -6.00
CA GLU A 60 -1.82 0.42 -7.18
C GLU A 60 -3.25 -0.17 -7.29
N PRO A 61 -4.08 -0.10 -6.23
CA PRO A 61 -5.46 -0.59 -6.29
C PRO A 61 -6.23 0.08 -7.44
N ARG A 62 -7.26 -0.62 -7.92
CA ARG A 62 -8.19 -0.04 -8.90
C ARG A 62 -8.84 1.22 -8.34
N PHE A 63 -8.98 2.25 -9.16
CA PHE A 63 -9.51 3.56 -8.75
C PHE A 63 -10.98 3.50 -8.25
N ASP A 64 -11.70 2.43 -8.58
CA ASP A 64 -13.10 2.20 -8.22
C ASP A 64 -13.26 1.43 -6.89
N ASN A 65 -12.16 1.06 -6.23
CA ASN A 65 -12.20 0.32 -4.95
C ASN A 65 -12.48 1.23 -3.74
N GLN A 66 -13.66 1.84 -3.73
CA GLN A 66 -14.09 2.76 -2.66
C GLN A 66 -14.11 2.10 -1.27
N ARG A 67 -14.29 0.78 -1.20
CA ARG A 67 -14.25 0.05 0.07
C ARG A 67 -12.86 0.09 0.69
N LEU A 68 -11.82 -0.17 -0.11
CA LEU A 68 -10.43 -0.08 0.33
C LEU A 68 -10.06 1.35 0.76
N PHE A 69 -10.46 2.36 -0.02
CA PHE A 69 -10.05 3.75 0.23
C PHE A 69 -10.54 4.31 1.56
N ARG A 70 -11.66 3.83 2.08
CA ARG A 70 -12.14 4.20 3.42
C ARG A 70 -11.23 3.73 4.57
N HIS A 71 -10.30 2.82 4.30
CA HIS A 71 -9.43 2.22 5.32
C HIS A 71 -7.98 2.66 5.22
N LEU A 72 -7.57 3.26 4.10
CA LEU A 72 -6.16 3.60 3.83
C LEU A 72 -5.57 4.58 4.84
N ALA A 73 -6.25 5.71 5.08
CA ALA A 73 -5.75 6.72 6.01
C ALA A 73 -5.51 6.13 7.41
N SER A 74 -6.48 5.36 7.92
CA SER A 74 -6.33 4.67 9.22
C SER A 74 -5.24 3.60 9.26
N ALA A 75 -4.76 3.14 8.10
CA ALA A 75 -3.67 2.20 7.97
C ALA A 75 -2.33 2.88 7.60
N GLY A 76 -2.27 4.21 7.62
CA GLY A 76 -1.06 4.99 7.30
C GLY A 76 -0.75 5.07 5.80
N PHE A 77 -1.78 5.03 4.94
CA PHE A 77 -1.65 5.19 3.49
C PHE A 77 -2.41 6.41 2.99
N ASP A 78 -1.74 7.16 2.12
CA ASP A 78 -2.28 8.33 1.44
C ASP A 78 -2.39 8.08 -0.08
N THR A 79 -3.36 8.73 -0.72
CA THR A 79 -3.46 8.71 -2.18
C THR A 79 -2.54 9.78 -2.75
N VAL A 80 -1.57 9.37 -3.57
CA VAL A 80 -0.62 10.29 -4.22
C VAL A 80 -1.21 10.85 -5.51
N LYS A 81 -1.72 9.97 -6.38
CA LYS A 81 -2.35 10.34 -7.65
C LYS A 81 -3.08 9.16 -8.29
N GLU A 82 -3.86 9.45 -9.32
CA GLU A 82 -4.41 8.46 -10.25
C GLU A 82 -3.52 8.32 -11.49
N PHE A 83 -3.51 7.12 -12.07
CA PHE A 83 -2.81 6.83 -13.32
C PHE A 83 -3.39 5.60 -14.00
N ASP A 84 -3.08 5.43 -15.29
CA ASP A 84 -3.59 4.31 -16.09
C ASP A 84 -2.50 3.27 -16.38
N PHE A 85 -2.86 2.01 -16.15
CA PHE A 85 -2.24 0.87 -16.83
C PHE A 85 -3.05 0.54 -18.08
N PRO A 86 -2.47 -0.21 -19.05
CA PRO A 86 -3.20 -0.60 -20.26
C PRO A 86 -4.54 -1.33 -20.02
N HIS A 87 -4.71 -1.95 -18.86
CA HIS A 87 -5.86 -2.80 -18.51
C HIS A 87 -6.70 -2.28 -17.33
N LYS A 88 -6.30 -1.19 -16.66
CA LYS A 88 -7.04 -0.60 -15.52
C LYS A 88 -6.61 0.83 -15.23
N ARG A 89 -7.55 1.64 -14.72
CA ARG A 89 -7.23 2.87 -14.00
C ARG A 89 -6.95 2.56 -12.53
N SER A 90 -5.85 3.08 -12.02
CA SER A 90 -5.31 2.81 -10.68
C SER A 90 -5.11 4.09 -9.87
N ARG A 91 -5.10 3.95 -8.55
CA ARG A 91 -4.59 4.97 -7.62
C ARG A 91 -3.23 4.54 -7.11
N LEU A 92 -2.22 5.40 -7.24
CA LEU A 92 -0.98 5.25 -6.50
C LEU A 92 -1.26 5.65 -5.05
N ILE A 93 -1.15 4.68 -4.15
CA ILE A 93 -1.21 4.91 -2.72
C ILE A 93 0.17 4.68 -2.12
N MET A 94 0.51 5.43 -1.08
CA MET A 94 1.82 5.39 -0.45
C MET A 94 1.68 5.46 1.06
N SER A 95 2.43 4.63 1.76
CA SER A 95 2.71 4.76 3.17
C SER A 95 4.15 5.22 3.33
N GLU A 96 4.39 6.20 4.21
CA GLU A 96 5.73 6.62 4.59
C GLU A 96 6.09 6.04 5.96
N ARG A 97 7.33 5.55 6.10
CA ARG A 97 7.82 4.89 7.32
C ARG A 97 7.60 5.74 8.56
N HIS A 98 8.00 7.01 8.50
CA HIS A 98 7.88 7.93 9.63
C HIS A 98 6.42 8.10 10.04
N HIS A 99 5.54 8.42 9.09
CA HIS A 99 4.11 8.54 9.34
C HIS A 99 3.53 7.25 9.93
N PHE A 100 3.87 6.09 9.37
CA PHE A 100 3.42 4.79 9.84
C PHE A 100 3.77 4.54 11.31
N PHE A 101 5.04 4.72 11.71
CA PHE A 101 5.45 4.43 13.09
C PHE A 101 5.06 5.51 14.11
N HIS A 102 4.70 6.72 13.67
CA HIS A 102 4.30 7.81 14.57
C HIS A 102 2.78 7.92 14.77
N GLU A 103 1.99 7.69 13.73
CA GLU A 103 0.55 7.99 13.76
C GLU A 103 -0.34 6.74 13.67
N VAL A 104 0.21 5.59 13.26
CA VAL A 104 -0.54 4.35 13.20
C VAL A 104 -0.34 3.57 14.50
N GLU A 105 -1.32 3.65 15.40
CA GLU A 105 -1.40 2.73 16.54
C GLU A 105 -1.58 1.31 16.02
N LEU A 106 -0.65 0.40 16.37
CA LEU A 106 -0.72 -1.02 16.04
C LEU A 106 -1.62 -1.78 17.01
#